data_AF-A0A218UBW0-F1
#
_entry.id   AF-A0A218UBW0-F1
#
_cell.length_a   1.000
_cell.length_b   1.000
_cell.length_c   1.000
_cell.angle_alpha   90.00
_cell.angle_beta   90.00
_cell.angle_gamma   90.00
#
_symmetry.space_group_name_H-M   'P 1'
#
loop_
_entity.id
_entity.type
_entity.pdbx_description
1 polymer ?
#
loop_
_entity_poly.entity_id
_entity_poly.type
_entity_poly.pdbx_seq_one_letter_code
_entity_poly.pdbx_strand_id
1 'polypeptide(L)'
;MHVFCTYLDSRLPPHPKYPDGKTFTSQHFIQTPDKPDTSNENVFCIYQSSINPPHYELIYECHVYSLPKGRNNMFHTLLMFLYIIKTKESGMLGRVNLGLSGVNVLWIFGE
;
A
#
# COMPACT_ATOMS: atom_id res chain seq x y z
N MET A 1 -3.68 -6.59 -8.03
CA MET A 1 -2.91 -6.47 -6.77
C MET A 1 -1.57 -7.18 -6.83
N HIS A 2 -1.52 -8.49 -7.12
CA HIS A 2 -0.26 -9.28 -7.14
C HIS A 2 0.92 -8.61 -7.87
N VAL A 3 0.73 -8.14 -9.11
CA VAL A 3 1.79 -7.46 -9.88
C VAL A 3 2.36 -6.24 -9.16
N PHE A 4 1.50 -5.43 -8.53
CA PHE A 4 1.92 -4.26 -7.77
C PHE A 4 2.74 -4.65 -6.54
N CYS A 5 2.26 -5.65 -5.79
CA CYS A 5 2.96 -6.21 -4.63
C CYS A 5 4.35 -6.75 -5.02
N THR A 6 4.42 -7.62 -6.03
CA THR A 6 5.68 -8.19 -6.52
C THR A 6 6.64 -7.12 -6.99
N TYR A 7 6.14 -6.09 -7.69
CA TYR A 7 6.98 -4.97 -8.10
C TYR A 7 7.57 -4.25 -6.90
N LEU A 8 6.77 -3.86 -5.90
CA LEU A 8 7.28 -3.16 -4.73
C LEU A 8 8.17 -4.02 -3.84
N ASP A 9 7.85 -5.30 -3.65
CA ASP A 9 8.74 -6.25 -2.95
C ASP A 9 10.13 -6.30 -3.59
N SER A 10 10.22 -6.23 -4.93
CA SER A 10 11.51 -6.19 -5.64
C SER A 10 12.28 -4.87 -5.52
N ARG A 11 11.60 -3.78 -5.13
CA ARG A 11 12.17 -2.42 -5.02
C ARG A 11 12.51 -2.02 -3.60
N LEU A 12 11.87 -2.63 -2.60
CA LEU A 12 12.14 -2.36 -1.20
C LEU A 12 13.34 -3.19 -0.70
N PRO A 13 14.14 -2.65 0.23
CA PRO A 13 15.23 -3.41 0.83
C PRO A 13 14.68 -4.63 1.60
N PRO A 14 15.49 -5.70 1.73
CA PRO A 14 15.13 -6.83 2.57
C PRO A 14 14.96 -6.37 4.02
N HIS A 15 13.96 -6.91 4.70
CA HIS A 15 13.68 -6.61 6.10
C HIS A 15 13.91 -7.86 6.96
N PRO A 16 14.67 -7.80 8.08
CA PRO A 16 15.01 -8.99 8.87
C PRO A 16 13.80 -9.79 9.37
N LYS A 17 12.67 -9.11 9.61
CA LYS A 17 11.40 -9.75 10.01
C LYS A 17 10.71 -10.52 8.88
N TYR A 18 11.07 -10.26 7.63
CA TYR A 18 10.45 -10.81 6.41
C TYR A 18 11.53 -11.40 5.49
N PRO A 19 12.10 -12.56 5.86
CA PRO A 19 13.25 -13.14 5.17
C PRO A 19 12.92 -13.70 3.78
N ASP A 20 11.64 -13.84 3.43
CA ASP A 20 11.16 -14.29 2.13
C ASP A 20 11.21 -13.20 1.05
N GLY A 21 11.71 -12.00 1.38
CA GLY A 21 11.85 -10.88 0.47
C GLY A 21 10.54 -10.14 0.17
N LYS A 22 9.43 -10.51 0.85
CA LYS A 22 8.12 -9.89 0.65
C LYS A 22 7.91 -8.67 1.54
N THR A 23 8.89 -7.77 1.56
CA THR A 23 8.94 -6.61 2.45
C THR A 23 7.68 -5.73 2.36
N PHE A 24 7.21 -5.42 1.15
CA PHE A 24 5.99 -4.64 0.93
C PHE A 24 4.76 -5.44 1.32
N THR A 25 4.61 -6.65 0.77
CA THR A 25 3.41 -7.47 0.94
C THR A 25 3.16 -7.76 2.41
N SER A 26 4.19 -8.10 3.18
CA SER A 26 4.04 -8.44 4.60
C SER A 26 3.80 -7.25 5.53
N GLN A 27 4.01 -6.01 5.07
CA GLN A 27 3.83 -4.79 5.88
C GLN A 27 2.60 -3.98 5.48
N HIS A 28 2.34 -3.89 4.18
CA HIS A 28 1.40 -2.93 3.61
C HIS A 28 0.24 -3.61 2.88
N PHE A 29 0.15 -4.94 2.91
CA PHE A 29 -0.99 -5.66 2.34
C PHE A 29 -1.54 -6.70 3.33
N ILE A 30 -2.82 -6.58 3.64
CA ILE A 30 -3.54 -7.52 4.51
C ILE A 30 -4.74 -8.02 3.73
N GLN A 31 -5.05 -9.31 3.84
CA GLN A 31 -6.20 -9.92 3.19
C GLN A 31 -7.03 -10.68 4.23
N THR A 32 -8.36 -10.60 4.10
CA THR A 32 -9.29 -11.43 4.90
C THR A 32 -8.92 -12.93 4.81
N PRO A 33 -8.96 -13.71 5.92
CA PRO A 33 -9.61 -13.42 7.21
C PRO A 33 -8.81 -12.56 8.18
N ASP A 34 -7.54 -12.26 7.88
CA ASP A 34 -6.74 -11.38 8.73
C ASP A 34 -7.33 -9.97 8.73
N LYS A 35 -7.18 -9.26 9.85
CA LYS A 35 -7.71 -7.91 10.03
C LYS A 35 -6.59 -6.93 10.38
N PRO A 36 -6.55 -5.75 9.76
CA PRO A 36 -5.64 -4.69 10.19
C PRO A 36 -6.01 -4.22 11.60
N ASP A 37 -5.00 -3.84 12.39
CA ASP A 37 -5.22 -3.14 13.65
C ASP A 37 -5.53 -1.66 13.37
N THR A 38 -6.81 -1.35 13.24
CA THR A 38 -7.30 0.02 12.98
C THR A 38 -7.17 0.95 14.18
N SER A 39 -6.74 0.46 15.34
CA SER A 39 -6.51 1.30 16.53
C SER A 39 -5.06 1.81 16.63
N ASN A 40 -4.16 1.28 15.80
CA ASN A 40 -2.76 1.64 15.78
C ASN A 40 -2.46 2.66 14.68
N GLU A 41 -2.05 3.86 15.08
CA GLU A 41 -1.74 4.98 14.17
C GLU A 41 -0.61 4.67 13.18
N ASN A 42 0.28 3.73 13.53
CA ASN A 42 1.41 3.34 12.68
C ASN A 42 1.00 2.39 11.55
N VAL A 43 -0.25 1.91 11.52
CA VAL A 43 -0.72 1.00 10.48
C VAL A 43 -1.01 1.81 9.22
N PHE A 44 -0.21 1.53 8.19
CA PHE A 44 -0.42 2.02 6.84
C PHE A 44 -0.44 0.85 5.86
N CYS A 45 -1.63 0.41 5.43
CA CYS A 45 -1.76 -0.77 4.57
C CYS A 45 -3.01 -0.76 3.70
N ILE A 46 -2.94 -1.47 2.59
CA ILE A 46 -4.10 -1.83 1.76
C ILE A 46 -4.72 -3.11 2.34
N TYR A 47 -5.99 -3.04 2.69
CA TYR A 47 -6.76 -4.17 3.20
C TYR A 47 -7.72 -4.71 2.14
N GLN A 48 -7.61 -6.00 1.82
CA GLN A 48 -8.59 -6.70 0.99
C GLN A 48 -9.68 -7.33 1.86
N SER A 49 -10.79 -6.60 2.05
CA SER A 49 -11.91 -7.01 2.91
C SER A 49 -12.84 -8.05 2.28
N SER A 50 -12.81 -8.21 0.95
CA SER A 50 -13.54 -9.26 0.22
C SER A 50 -12.67 -9.90 -0.85
N ILE A 51 -12.79 -11.22 -1.03
CA ILE A 51 -12.07 -11.99 -2.05
C ILE A 51 -12.83 -12.01 -3.37
N ASN A 52 -14.15 -12.22 -3.34
CA ASN A 52 -14.97 -12.34 -4.54
C ASN A 52 -16.40 -11.76 -4.33
N PRO A 53 -16.76 -10.62 -4.95
CA PRO A 53 -15.89 -9.76 -5.75
C PRO A 53 -14.81 -9.09 -4.88
N PRO A 54 -13.61 -8.83 -5.42
CA PRO A 54 -12.53 -8.23 -4.65
C PRO A 54 -12.87 -6.79 -4.23
N HIS A 55 -12.61 -6.47 -2.98
CA HIS A 55 -12.76 -5.11 -2.43
C HIS A 55 -11.55 -4.75 -1.59
N TYR A 56 -10.99 -3.58 -1.87
CA TYR A 56 -9.80 -3.02 -1.27
C TYR A 56 -10.12 -1.69 -0.59
N GLU A 57 -9.64 -1.56 0.63
CA GLU A 57 -9.74 -0.39 1.49
C GLU A 57 -8.32 0.05 1.86
N LEU A 58 -8.16 1.31 2.22
CA LEU A 58 -6.88 1.83 2.69
C LEU A 58 -6.98 2.17 4.17
N ILE A 59 -6.03 1.68 4.96
CA ILE A 59 -5.88 1.99 6.38
C ILE A 59 -4.71 2.95 6.52
N TYR A 60 -4.94 4.09 7.15
CA TYR A 60 -3.91 5.10 7.44
C TYR A 60 -4.32 5.94 8.65
N GLU A 61 -3.43 6.12 9.63
CA GLU A 61 -3.66 6.91 10.85
C GLU A 61 -5.00 6.57 11.54
N CYS A 62 -5.25 5.28 11.80
CA CYS A 62 -6.50 4.77 12.40
C CYS A 62 -7.78 4.99 11.56
N HIS A 63 -7.69 5.55 10.35
CA HIS A 63 -8.82 5.76 9.47
C HIS A 63 -8.93 4.66 8.41
N VAL A 64 -10.16 4.20 8.17
CA VAL A 64 -10.50 3.30 7.07
C VAL A 64 -11.06 4.12 5.92
N TYR A 65 -10.26 4.29 4.88
CA TYR A 65 -10.70 4.91 3.64
C TYR A 65 -11.36 3.84 2.77
N SER A 66 -12.69 3.86 2.75
CA SER A 66 -13.49 2.97 1.92
C SER A 66 -13.75 3.61 0.56
N LEU A 67 -13.06 3.12 -0.47
CA LEU A 67 -13.16 3.61 -1.84
C LEU A 67 -14.42 3.03 -2.53
N PRO A 68 -14.97 3.71 -3.54
CA PRO A 68 -16.12 3.19 -4.28
C PRO A 68 -15.92 1.74 -4.75
N LYS A 69 -16.94 0.91 -4.54
CA LYS A 69 -16.94 -0.49 -4.95
C LYS A 69 -16.96 -0.63 -6.48
N GLY A 70 -16.57 -1.81 -6.98
CA GLY A 70 -16.64 -2.17 -8.39
C GLY A 70 -15.26 -2.36 -9.03
N ARG A 71 -15.25 -2.49 -10.36
CA ARG A 71 -14.06 -2.91 -11.13
C ARG A 71 -12.82 -2.03 -10.95
N ASN A 72 -13.01 -0.75 -10.66
CA ASN A 72 -11.92 0.23 -10.52
C ASN A 72 -11.44 0.40 -9.08
N ASN A 73 -12.08 -0.25 -8.11
CA ASN A 73 -11.78 -0.08 -6.69
C ASN A 73 -10.29 -0.31 -6.39
N MET A 74 -9.68 -1.38 -6.93
CA MET A 74 -8.24 -1.64 -6.78
C MET A 74 -7.39 -0.45 -7.24
N PHE A 75 -7.67 0.13 -8.41
CA PHE A 75 -6.89 1.24 -8.94
C PHE A 75 -7.07 2.51 -8.11
N HIS A 76 -8.30 2.81 -7.66
CA HIS A 76 -8.54 3.94 -6.78
C HIS A 76 -7.79 3.80 -5.45
N THR A 77 -7.80 2.59 -4.86
CA THR A 77 -7.08 2.33 -3.60
C THR A 77 -5.56 2.44 -3.79
N LEU A 78 -5.00 1.96 -4.91
CA LEU A 78 -3.58 2.13 -5.24
C LEU A 78 -3.19 3.59 -5.45
N LEU A 79 -4.01 4.35 -6.16
CA LEU A 79 -3.78 5.79 -6.34
C LEU A 79 -3.84 6.51 -5.00
N MET A 80 -4.81 6.19 -4.15
CA MET A 80 -4.91 6.80 -2.82
C MET A 80 -3.70 6.46 -1.94
N PHE A 81 -3.26 5.20 -1.95
CA PHE A 81 -2.05 4.75 -1.25
C PHE A 81 -0.81 5.55 -1.68
N LEU A 82 -0.56 5.65 -2.99
CA LEU A 82 0.57 6.41 -3.53
C LEU A 82 0.43 7.91 -3.29
N TYR A 83 -0.79 8.44 -3.30
CA TYR A 83 -1.07 9.86 -3.03
C TYR A 83 -0.75 10.22 -1.57
N ILE A 84 -1.12 9.36 -0.61
CA ILE A 84 -0.73 9.53 0.81
C ILE A 84 0.79 9.49 0.93
N ILE A 85 1.48 8.57 0.25
CA ILE A 85 2.94 8.57 0.26
C ILE A 85 3.51 9.89 -0.28
N LYS A 86 3.01 10.39 -1.42
CA LYS A 86 3.45 11.66 -2.01
C LYS A 86 3.23 12.85 -1.06
N THR A 87 2.06 12.93 -0.41
CA THR A 87 1.61 14.15 0.26
C THR A 87 1.79 14.17 1.78
N LYS A 88 1.86 13.00 2.42
CA LYS A 88 1.96 12.86 3.88
C LYS A 88 3.27 12.22 4.33
N GLU A 89 3.78 11.25 3.55
CA GLU A 89 5.02 10.53 3.88
C GLU A 89 6.26 11.11 3.16
N SER A 90 6.19 12.33 2.65
CA SER A 90 7.31 12.99 1.93
C SER A 90 7.86 12.19 0.74
N GLY A 91 7.01 11.37 0.11
CA GLY A 91 7.39 10.48 -0.98
C GLY A 91 8.13 9.20 -0.53
N MET A 92 8.21 8.93 0.77
CA MET A 92 8.98 7.82 1.33
C MET A 92 8.08 6.65 1.70
N LEU A 93 8.53 5.43 1.37
CA LEU A 93 7.98 4.20 1.91
C LEU A 93 9.09 3.47 2.67
N GLY A 94 9.06 3.61 4.00
CA GLY A 94 10.20 3.26 4.84
C GLY A 94 11.42 4.09 4.47
N ARG A 95 12.50 3.44 4.01
CA ARG A 95 13.76 4.10 3.61
C ARG A 95 13.88 4.34 2.10
N VAL A 96 12.85 4.00 1.33
CA VAL A 96 12.88 4.09 -0.14
C VAL A 96 12.03 5.27 -0.60
N ASN A 97 12.62 6.14 -1.42
CA ASN A 97 11.89 7.22 -2.08
C ASN A 97 11.13 6.66 -3.30
N LEU A 98 9.84 6.96 -3.41
CA LEU A 98 9.00 6.55 -4.54
C LEU A 98 8.91 7.62 -5.65
N GLY A 99 9.49 8.80 -5.44
CA GLY A 99 9.65 9.88 -6.42
C GLY A 99 10.93 9.76 -7.25
N LEU A 100 11.36 10.90 -7.83
CA LEU A 100 12.43 10.98 -8.85
C LEU A 100 13.78 10.39 -8.42
N SER A 101 14.11 10.48 -7.14
CA SER A 101 15.39 10.00 -6.60
C SER A 101 15.42 8.49 -6.30
N GLY A 102 14.31 7.78 -6.49
CA GLY A 102 14.22 6.35 -6.21
C GLY A 102 13.40 5.58 -7.24
N VAL A 103 12.31 4.95 -6.82
CA VAL A 103 11.51 4.06 -7.67
C VAL A 103 10.83 4.82 -8.82
N ASN A 104 10.61 6.13 -8.65
CA ASN A 104 9.97 7.01 -9.62
C ASN A 104 8.63 6.46 -10.12
N VAL A 105 7.74 6.12 -9.18
CA VAL A 105 6.34 5.76 -9.47
C VAL A 105 5.39 6.93 -9.17
N LEU A 106 5.79 7.86 -8.29
CA LEU A 106 4.95 9.01 -7.92
C LEU A 106 4.79 10.07 -9.03
N TRP A 107 5.57 9.98 -10.12
CA TRP A 107 5.45 10.87 -11.29
C TRP A 107 4.06 10.85 -11.94
N ILE A 108 3.27 9.80 -11.69
CA ILE A 108 1.89 9.68 -12.20
C ILE A 108 0.96 10.79 -11.71
N PHE A 109 1.33 11.48 -10.63
CA PHE A 109 0.57 12.62 -10.09
C PHE A 109 1.04 13.97 -10.63
N GLY A 110 1.95 14.00 -11.61
CA GLY A 110 2.58 15.24 -12.07
C GLY A 110 3.45 15.90 -11.00
N GLU A 111 3.82 17.16 -11.24
CA GLU A 111 4.43 18.05 -10.24
C GLU A 111 3.40 18.39 -9.16
#